data_AF-A0A7K7UPI6-F1
#
_entry.id   AF-A0A7K7UPI6-F1
#
_cell.length_a   1.000
_cell.length_b   1.000
_cell.length_c   1.000
_cell.angle_alpha   90.00
_cell.angle_beta   90.00
_cell.angle_gamma   90.00
#
_symmetry.space_group_name_H-M   'P 1'
#
loop_
_entity.id
_entity.type
_entity.pdbx_description
1 polymer ?
#
loop_
_entity_poly.entity_id
_entity_poly.type
_entity_poly.pdbx_seq_one_letter_code
_entity_poly.pdbx_strand_id
1 'polypeptide(L)'
;QDCAQKYVVKNYFYYYLFRFSAALGEEVFYITFLPFTYWNIDHSVSRRMIVIWSVVMYIGQVSKDLLKWPRPLSPPVVKLERRTDAEYGMPSTHAMAATAISFSFLSATTNQYKYPFELGLTGALLFSTLVCLSRLYTGMHSVLDVLGGALISAVLLVLVCPAWDSIDRVLLTSPLCPPLSIAVPLLLCYNYPKLDSYSPTRADTTTILGAGAGATVGFWLNNQYVAAAYAGGSFGPGFPPLSGAVLAVMLARFLVGIGVVLVTRQLVKSAVLGALRYCYKFPVGDREARRRLEVEVPYKFVTYSAVGFSATVVVPLLHQLLGLI
;
A
#
# COMPACT_ATOMS: atom_id res chain seq x y z
N GLN A 1 15.68 -26.57 13.89
CA GLN A 1 15.26 -26.54 15.30
C GLN A 1 14.89 -25.10 15.63
N ASP A 2 13.59 -24.78 15.58
CA ASP A 2 13.10 -23.42 15.82
C ASP A 2 13.18 -23.10 17.31
N CYS A 3 14.24 -22.41 17.72
CA CYS A 3 14.34 -21.83 19.04
C CYS A 3 13.34 -20.66 19.11
N ALA A 4 12.09 -20.94 19.48
CA ALA A 4 11.18 -19.89 19.93
C ALA A 4 11.78 -19.29 21.19
N GLN A 5 12.52 -18.19 21.02
CA GLN A 5 13.12 -17.43 22.10
C GLN A 5 11.99 -17.08 23.09
N LYS A 6 12.00 -17.74 24.25
CA LYS A 6 10.97 -17.54 25.27
C LYS A 6 11.09 -16.11 25.78
N TYR A 7 10.09 -15.28 25.48
CA TYR A 7 9.98 -13.92 26.00
C TYR A 7 8.81 -13.83 26.97
N VAL A 8 8.94 -12.97 27.97
CA VAL A 8 7.89 -12.70 28.96
C VAL A 8 7.36 -11.30 28.71
N VAL A 9 6.05 -11.18 28.47
CA VAL A 9 5.39 -9.89 28.32
C VAL A 9 5.19 -9.29 29.71
N LYS A 10 5.90 -8.21 30.02
CA LYS A 10 5.77 -7.50 31.30
C LYS A 10 4.62 -6.50 31.34
N ASN A 11 4.26 -5.92 30.20
CA ASN A 11 3.20 -4.92 30.09
C ASN A 11 2.32 -5.23 28.87
N TYR A 12 1.08 -5.67 29.14
CA TYR A 12 0.13 -6.06 28.12
C TYR A 12 -0.42 -4.88 27.32
N PHE A 13 -0.55 -3.70 27.93
CA PHE A 13 -0.99 -2.50 27.22
C PHE A 13 -0.03 -2.17 26.07
N TYR A 14 1.27 -2.07 26.36
CA TYR A 14 2.28 -1.81 25.31
C TYR A 14 2.36 -2.94 24.29
N TYR A 15 2.23 -4.19 24.74
CA TYR A 15 2.23 -5.33 23.84
C TYR A 15 1.12 -5.25 22.79
N TYR A 16 -0.12 -5.01 23.21
CA TYR A 16 -1.25 -4.89 22.29
C TYR A 16 -1.20 -3.61 21.48
N LEU A 17 -0.81 -2.48 22.08
CA LEU A 17 -0.65 -1.21 21.38
C LEU A 17 0.35 -1.33 20.22
N PHE A 18 1.54 -1.87 20.46
CA PHE A 18 2.57 -1.99 19.43
C PHE A 18 2.31 -3.13 18.45
N ARG A 19 1.64 -4.22 18.85
CA ARG A 19 1.17 -5.21 17.88
C ARG A 19 0.12 -4.65 16.93
N PHE A 20 -0.84 -3.89 17.45
CA PHE A 20 -1.82 -3.20 16.63
C PHE A 20 -1.13 -2.18 15.72
N SER A 21 -0.23 -1.35 16.27
CA SER A 21 0.51 -0.35 15.51
C SER A 21 1.40 -0.97 14.43
N ALA A 22 2.00 -2.14 14.68
CA ALA A 22 2.76 -2.88 13.67
C ALA A 22 1.85 -3.37 12.53
N ALA A 23 0.64 -3.84 12.85
CA ALA A 23 -0.34 -4.25 11.85
C ALA A 23 -0.79 -3.10 10.93
N LEU A 24 -0.74 -1.84 11.39
CA LEU A 24 -1.00 -0.66 10.55
C LEU A 24 0.09 -0.42 9.47
N GLY A 25 1.26 -1.05 9.59
CA GLY A 25 2.31 -1.02 8.58
C GLY A 25 2.33 -2.24 7.66
N GLU A 26 1.35 -3.15 7.77
CA GLU A 26 1.31 -4.41 7.02
C GLU A 26 0.42 -4.34 5.77
N GLU A 27 0.60 -5.33 4.87
CA GLU A 27 -0.18 -5.48 3.63
C GLU A 27 -1.70 -5.42 3.86
N VAL A 28 -2.18 -6.01 4.97
CA VAL A 28 -3.61 -6.03 5.32
C VAL A 28 -4.15 -4.60 5.50
N PHE A 29 -3.41 -3.74 6.20
CA PHE A 29 -3.82 -2.35 6.39
C PHE A 29 -3.93 -1.63 5.05
N TYR A 30 -2.96 -1.79 4.15
CA TYR A 30 -2.98 -1.11 2.84
C TYR A 30 -4.16 -1.55 1.97
N ILE A 31 -4.46 -2.85 1.92
CA ILE A 31 -5.59 -3.41 1.15
C ILE A 31 -6.93 -2.98 1.73
N THR A 32 -7.02 -2.64 3.02
CA THR A 32 -8.27 -2.14 3.62
C THR A 32 -8.37 -0.61 3.58
N PHE A 33 -7.34 0.10 3.99
CA PHE A 33 -7.39 1.53 4.24
C PHE A 33 -7.41 2.35 2.95
N LEU A 34 -6.55 2.01 1.97
CA LEU A 34 -6.49 2.78 0.71
C LEU A 34 -7.79 2.66 -0.12
N PRO A 35 -8.42 1.47 -0.24
CA PRO A 35 -9.73 1.38 -0.86
C PRO A 35 -10.85 2.01 -0.02
N PHE A 36 -10.77 1.92 1.32
CA PHE A 36 -11.73 2.61 2.18
C PHE A 36 -11.72 4.13 1.94
N THR A 37 -10.55 4.76 1.84
CA THR A 37 -10.47 6.19 1.53
C THR A 37 -11.02 6.49 0.14
N TYR A 38 -10.82 5.60 -0.84
CA TYR A 38 -11.39 5.74 -2.17
C TYR A 38 -12.92 5.66 -2.16
N TRP A 39 -13.52 4.66 -1.52
CA TRP A 39 -14.98 4.45 -1.58
C TRP A 39 -15.80 5.37 -0.69
N ASN A 40 -15.20 5.92 0.37
CA ASN A 40 -15.95 6.60 1.42
C ASN A 40 -15.52 8.04 1.73
N ILE A 41 -14.30 8.45 1.35
CA ILE A 41 -13.79 9.79 1.69
C ILE A 41 -13.75 10.66 0.45
N ASP A 42 -12.76 10.44 -0.41
CA ASP A 42 -12.54 11.25 -1.60
C ASP A 42 -11.58 10.57 -2.57
N HIS A 43 -11.97 10.58 -3.84
CA HIS A 43 -11.20 9.95 -4.91
C HIS A 43 -9.85 10.64 -5.11
N SER A 44 -9.76 11.97 -5.06
CA SER A 44 -8.51 12.74 -5.23
C SER A 44 -7.52 12.51 -4.10
N VAL A 45 -8.00 12.48 -2.84
CA VAL A 45 -7.18 12.17 -1.67
C VAL A 45 -6.60 10.77 -1.78
N SER A 46 -7.45 9.79 -2.12
CA SER A 46 -7.02 8.39 -2.25
C SER A 46 -6.05 8.17 -3.42
N ARG A 47 -6.28 8.79 -4.59
CA ARG A 47 -5.34 8.76 -5.72
C ARG A 47 -3.94 9.20 -5.28
N ARG A 48 -3.85 10.33 -4.58
CA ARG A 48 -2.60 10.86 -4.05
C ARG A 48 -1.88 9.88 -3.15
N MET A 49 -2.60 9.33 -2.19
CA MET A 49 -2.04 8.36 -1.25
C MET A 49 -1.54 7.11 -1.96
N ILE A 50 -2.31 6.54 -2.89
CA ILE A 50 -1.95 5.29 -3.59
C ILE A 50 -0.69 5.49 -4.45
N VAL A 51 -0.62 6.60 -5.20
CA VAL A 51 0.54 6.89 -6.07
C VAL A 51 1.79 7.14 -5.22
N ILE A 52 1.71 8.00 -4.21
CA ILE A 52 2.86 8.31 -3.34
C ILE A 52 3.31 7.06 -2.57
N TRP A 53 2.38 6.29 -2.02
CA TRP A 53 2.68 5.03 -1.34
C TRP A 53 3.41 4.05 -2.26
N SER A 54 2.95 3.88 -3.50
CA SER A 54 3.59 2.98 -4.47
C SER A 54 5.04 3.39 -4.77
N VAL A 55 5.28 4.69 -4.99
CA VAL A 55 6.62 5.24 -5.25
C VAL A 55 7.54 5.09 -4.03
N VAL A 56 7.07 5.49 -2.85
CA VAL A 56 7.83 5.42 -1.60
C VAL A 56 8.21 3.98 -1.26
N MET A 57 7.27 3.04 -1.41
CA MET A 57 7.52 1.63 -1.16
C MET A 57 8.52 1.03 -2.14
N TYR A 58 8.42 1.37 -3.43
CA TYR A 58 9.41 0.92 -4.42
C TYR A 58 10.81 1.40 -4.06
N ILE A 59 10.97 2.71 -3.81
CA ILE A 59 12.26 3.30 -3.43
C ILE A 59 12.79 2.65 -2.16
N GLY A 60 11.94 2.48 -1.13
CA GLY A 60 12.34 1.88 0.13
C GLY A 60 12.82 0.42 0.01
N GLN A 61 12.09 -0.41 -0.75
CA GLN A 61 12.45 -1.81 -0.95
C GLN A 61 13.73 -1.94 -1.77
N VAL A 62 13.87 -1.16 -2.85
CA VAL A 62 15.13 -1.13 -3.64
C VAL A 62 16.29 -0.65 -2.77
N SER A 63 16.11 0.41 -1.99
CA SER A 63 17.17 0.90 -1.08
C SER A 63 17.60 -0.15 -0.06
N LYS A 64 16.68 -0.96 0.48
CA LYS A 64 17.03 -2.08 1.37
C LYS A 64 18.00 -3.06 0.71
N ASP A 65 17.68 -3.48 -0.49
CA ASP A 65 18.43 -4.52 -1.19
C ASP A 65 19.74 -4.00 -1.81
N LEU A 66 19.88 -2.69 -1.97
CA LEU A 66 21.13 -2.01 -2.32
C LEU A 66 22.03 -1.78 -1.11
N LEU A 67 21.49 -1.29 0.01
CA LEU A 67 22.27 -0.99 1.22
C LEU A 67 22.68 -2.25 1.97
N LYS A 68 21.87 -3.31 1.90
CA LYS A 68 22.09 -4.60 2.57
C LYS A 68 22.37 -4.48 4.07
N TRP A 69 21.80 -3.47 4.72
CA TRP A 69 22.04 -3.19 6.13
C TRP A 69 21.41 -4.26 7.02
N PRO A 70 22.15 -4.89 7.95
CA PRO A 70 21.62 -5.99 8.75
C PRO A 70 20.56 -5.53 9.76
N ARG A 71 19.58 -6.39 10.04
CA ARG A 71 18.62 -6.17 11.13
C ARG A 71 19.29 -6.30 12.50
N PRO A 72 18.68 -5.78 13.58
CA PRO A 72 19.19 -5.97 14.94
C PRO A 72 19.43 -7.45 15.28
N LEU A 73 20.55 -7.71 15.97
CA LEU A 73 20.94 -9.05 16.37
C LEU A 73 19.94 -9.64 17.37
N SER A 74 19.60 -10.91 17.17
CA SER A 74 18.73 -11.69 18.03
C SER A 74 19.46 -12.98 18.40
N PRO A 75 19.98 -13.13 19.63
CA PRO A 75 19.94 -12.23 20.80
C PRO A 75 20.81 -10.95 20.66
N PRO A 76 20.58 -9.89 21.50
CA PRO A 76 19.70 -9.82 22.67
C PRO A 76 18.24 -9.44 22.36
N VAL A 77 17.94 -8.95 21.16
CA VAL A 77 16.58 -8.52 20.78
C VAL A 77 15.70 -9.74 20.51
N VAL A 78 14.45 -9.72 20.97
CA VAL A 78 13.45 -10.73 20.62
C VAL A 78 12.64 -10.24 19.44
N LYS A 79 12.62 -11.02 18.35
CA LYS A 79 11.84 -10.67 17.16
C LYS A 79 10.44 -11.22 17.25
N LEU A 80 9.44 -10.34 17.23
CA LEU A 80 8.03 -10.71 17.30
C LEU A 80 7.43 -11.06 15.93
N GLU A 81 8.12 -10.70 14.84
CA GLU A 81 7.69 -10.93 13.46
C GLU A 81 8.75 -11.74 12.70
N ARG A 82 8.40 -12.97 12.32
CA ARG A 82 9.33 -13.87 11.62
C ARG A 82 9.26 -13.81 10.10
N ARG A 83 8.16 -13.27 9.53
CA ARG A 83 7.90 -13.27 8.08
C ARG A 83 8.97 -12.52 7.29
N THR A 84 9.51 -11.45 7.87
CA THR A 84 10.41 -10.49 7.22
C THR A 84 11.85 -10.58 7.77
N ASP A 85 12.19 -11.68 8.44
CA ASP A 85 13.52 -11.90 9.02
C ASP A 85 14.64 -11.97 7.99
N ALA A 86 14.31 -12.44 6.78
CA ALA A 86 15.24 -12.54 5.66
C ALA A 86 15.50 -11.19 4.97
N GLU A 87 14.74 -10.14 5.31
CA GLU A 87 14.91 -8.82 4.70
C GLU A 87 15.94 -7.96 5.44
N TYR A 88 16.55 -7.03 4.72
CA TYR A 88 17.43 -6.01 5.30
C TYR A 88 16.66 -4.96 6.14
N GLY A 89 17.39 -4.34 7.07
CA GLY A 89 16.85 -3.41 8.06
C GLY A 89 16.61 -2.00 7.54
N MET A 90 17.59 -1.41 6.83
CA MET A 90 17.55 0.01 6.45
C MET A 90 17.19 0.21 4.97
N PRO A 91 16.27 1.12 4.62
CA PRO A 91 15.38 1.88 5.49
C PRO A 91 14.15 1.06 5.95
N SER A 92 13.51 1.48 7.04
CA SER A 92 12.25 0.88 7.48
C SER A 92 11.10 1.26 6.55
N THR A 93 10.66 0.33 5.71
CA THR A 93 9.55 0.53 4.77
C THR A 93 8.22 0.80 5.46
N HIS A 94 7.98 0.24 6.66
CA HIS A 94 6.80 0.55 7.47
C HIS A 94 6.80 2.01 7.92
N ALA A 95 7.95 2.53 8.37
CA ALA A 95 8.10 3.93 8.74
C ALA A 95 7.95 4.86 7.52
N MET A 96 8.52 4.46 6.38
CA MET A 96 8.37 5.17 5.10
C MET A 96 6.90 5.27 4.70
N ALA A 97 6.19 4.14 4.64
CA ALA A 97 4.78 4.10 4.25
C ALA A 97 3.89 4.86 5.24
N ALA A 98 4.11 4.72 6.55
CA ALA A 98 3.30 5.41 7.54
C ALA A 98 3.44 6.93 7.43
N THR A 99 4.68 7.42 7.24
CA THR A 99 4.97 8.84 7.01
C THR A 99 4.36 9.31 5.69
N ALA A 100 4.57 8.57 4.59
CA ALA A 100 4.03 8.91 3.29
C ALA A 100 2.50 9.03 3.30
N ILE A 101 1.81 8.02 3.84
CA ILE A 101 0.36 7.95 3.85
C ILE A 101 -0.24 9.05 4.73
N SER A 102 0.25 9.21 5.96
CA SER A 102 -0.38 10.13 6.93
C SER A 102 -0.19 11.59 6.55
N PHE A 103 1.01 11.97 6.11
CA PHE A 103 1.28 13.34 5.68
C PHE A 103 0.72 13.64 4.28
N SER A 104 0.62 12.65 3.38
CA SER A 104 -0.11 12.84 2.11
C SER A 104 -1.59 13.06 2.35
N PHE A 105 -2.21 12.30 3.27
CA PHE A 105 -3.60 12.49 3.66
C PHE A 105 -3.80 13.90 4.20
N LEU A 106 -3.02 14.31 5.21
CA LEU A 106 -3.06 15.67 5.77
C LEU A 106 -2.94 16.75 4.70
N SER A 107 -1.93 16.66 3.83
CA SER A 107 -1.71 17.66 2.78
C SER A 107 -2.83 17.70 1.76
N ALA A 108 -3.44 16.56 1.42
CA ALA A 108 -4.57 16.50 0.49
C ALA A 108 -5.85 17.08 1.10
N THR A 109 -6.08 16.85 2.40
CA THR A 109 -7.34 17.24 3.05
C THR A 109 -7.35 18.67 3.60
N THR A 110 -6.18 19.26 3.88
CA THR A 110 -6.09 20.59 4.54
C THR A 110 -6.79 21.71 3.76
N ASN A 111 -6.75 21.67 2.42
CA ASN A 111 -7.40 22.68 1.59
C ASN A 111 -8.81 22.28 1.13
N GLN A 112 -9.23 21.05 1.38
CA GLN A 112 -10.51 20.50 0.91
C GLN A 112 -11.55 20.41 2.03
N TYR A 113 -11.12 20.15 3.27
CA TYR A 113 -12.00 19.93 4.41
C TYR A 113 -11.76 20.96 5.51
N LYS A 114 -12.84 21.36 6.18
CA LYS A 114 -12.79 22.29 7.31
C LYS A 114 -12.51 21.53 8.61
N TYR A 115 -11.24 21.45 9.01
CA TYR A 115 -10.83 21.03 10.35
C TYR A 115 -9.57 21.81 10.78
N PRO A 116 -9.28 21.95 12.09
CA PRO A 116 -8.08 22.63 12.55
C PRO A 116 -6.81 21.92 12.05
N PHE A 117 -5.91 22.64 11.38
CA PHE A 117 -4.66 22.06 10.86
C PHE A 117 -3.88 21.31 11.95
N GLU A 118 -3.81 21.86 13.15
CA GLU A 118 -3.16 21.25 14.32
C GLU A 118 -3.70 19.86 14.66
N LEU A 119 -5.01 19.64 14.50
CA LEU A 119 -5.64 18.35 14.75
C LEU A 119 -5.18 17.32 13.70
N GLY A 120 -5.16 17.72 12.42
CA GLY A 120 -4.68 16.87 11.34
C GLY A 120 -3.19 16.56 11.46
N LEU A 121 -2.38 17.55 11.82
CA LEU A 121 -0.94 17.40 12.08
C LEU A 121 -0.69 16.43 13.24
N THR A 122 -1.43 16.59 14.34
CA THR A 122 -1.37 15.68 15.48
C THR A 122 -1.73 14.26 15.08
N GLY A 123 -2.78 14.06 14.27
CA GLY A 123 -3.16 12.76 13.76
C GLY A 123 -2.08 12.13 12.86
N ALA A 124 -1.49 12.91 11.96
CA ALA A 124 -0.45 12.44 11.05
C ALA A 124 0.84 12.04 11.79
N LEU A 125 1.25 12.85 12.77
CA LEU A 125 2.37 12.58 13.66
C LEU A 125 2.10 11.33 14.51
N LEU A 126 0.95 11.26 15.18
CA LEU A 126 0.57 10.13 16.03
C LEU A 126 0.60 8.82 15.25
N PHE A 127 -0.02 8.79 14.06
CA PHE A 127 -0.02 7.59 13.22
C PHE A 127 1.41 7.18 12.82
N SER A 128 2.20 8.11 12.29
CA SER A 128 3.58 7.81 11.88
C SER A 128 4.44 7.35 13.06
N THR A 129 4.38 8.05 14.19
CA THR A 129 5.13 7.72 15.40
C THR A 129 4.72 6.35 15.97
N LEU A 130 3.43 6.03 16.03
CA LEU A 130 2.97 4.72 16.52
C LEU A 130 3.52 3.57 15.67
N VAL A 131 3.46 3.69 14.34
CA VAL A 131 4.03 2.68 13.44
C VAL A 131 5.55 2.61 13.60
N CYS A 132 6.24 3.75 13.67
CA CYS A 132 7.69 3.81 13.87
C CYS A 132 8.13 3.11 15.17
N LEU A 133 7.50 3.45 16.29
CA LEU A 133 7.80 2.85 17.60
C LEU A 133 7.47 1.35 17.63
N SER A 134 6.43 0.92 16.90
CA SER A 134 6.10 -0.50 16.78
C SER A 134 7.25 -1.33 16.21
N ARG A 135 8.02 -0.79 15.26
CA ARG A 135 9.16 -1.49 14.62
C ARG A 135 10.32 -1.71 15.57
N LEU A 136 10.51 -0.77 16.50
CA LEU A 136 11.49 -0.89 17.58
C LEU A 136 11.02 -1.93 18.60
N TYR A 137 9.74 -1.86 18.99
CA TYR A 137 9.16 -2.79 19.96
C TYR A 137 9.13 -4.24 19.46
N THR A 138 8.83 -4.47 18.18
CA THR A 138 8.81 -5.81 17.59
C THR A 138 10.21 -6.37 17.31
N GLY A 139 11.26 -5.58 17.57
CA GLY A 139 12.65 -5.99 17.43
C GLY A 139 13.14 -6.08 15.98
N MET A 140 12.39 -5.48 15.05
CA MET A 140 12.62 -5.65 13.62
C MET A 140 13.60 -4.62 13.04
N HIS A 141 13.68 -3.43 13.64
CA HIS A 141 14.47 -2.33 13.13
C HIS A 141 15.26 -1.62 14.24
N SER A 142 16.39 -1.03 13.85
CA SER A 142 17.12 -0.07 14.67
C SER A 142 16.47 1.31 14.63
N VAL A 143 16.84 2.21 15.55
CA VAL A 143 16.39 3.61 15.54
C VAL A 143 16.80 4.30 14.24
N LEU A 144 18.02 4.02 13.75
CA LEU A 144 18.53 4.61 12.51
C LEU A 144 17.71 4.17 11.29
N ASP A 145 17.29 2.90 11.24
CA ASP A 145 16.47 2.38 10.13
C ASP A 145 15.14 3.13 10.04
N VAL A 146 14.53 3.41 11.19
CA VAL A 146 13.24 4.09 11.34
C VAL A 146 13.37 5.57 10.98
N LEU A 147 14.38 6.26 11.53
CA LEU A 147 14.65 7.67 11.20
C LEU A 147 15.00 7.84 9.73
N GLY A 148 15.83 6.96 9.16
CA GLY A 148 16.17 6.95 7.74
C GLY A 148 14.94 6.77 6.86
N GLY A 149 14.05 5.83 7.22
CA GLY A 149 12.79 5.65 6.50
C GLY A 149 11.88 6.89 6.56
N ALA A 150 11.65 7.44 7.75
CA ALA A 150 10.84 8.65 7.90
C ALA A 150 11.43 9.84 7.12
N LEU A 151 12.76 10.02 7.16
CA LEU A 151 13.46 11.10 6.46
C LEU A 151 13.36 10.95 4.93
N ILE A 152 13.60 9.76 4.39
CA ILE A 152 13.48 9.51 2.94
C ILE A 152 12.05 9.82 2.49
N SER A 153 11.05 9.36 3.24
CA SER A 153 9.64 9.66 2.92
C SER A 153 9.34 11.16 3.00
N ALA A 154 9.84 11.86 4.01
CA ALA A 154 9.65 13.30 4.14
C ALA A 154 10.26 14.07 2.96
N VAL A 155 11.47 13.71 2.54
CA VAL A 155 12.13 14.29 1.35
C VAL A 155 11.30 14.04 0.09
N LEU A 156 10.83 12.81 -0.12
CA LEU A 156 9.99 12.48 -1.27
C LEU A 156 8.68 13.26 -1.27
N LEU A 157 8.05 13.45 -0.11
CA LEU A 157 6.85 14.27 0.01
C LEU A 157 7.14 15.74 -0.34
N VAL A 158 8.22 16.33 0.18
CA VAL A 158 8.60 17.72 -0.13
C VAL A 158 8.83 17.91 -1.63
N LEU A 159 9.36 16.91 -2.33
CA LEU A 159 9.58 16.95 -3.77
C LEU A 159 8.30 16.74 -4.59
N VAL A 160 7.45 15.79 -4.19
CA VAL A 160 6.28 15.39 -4.99
C VAL A 160 5.05 16.25 -4.72
N CYS A 161 4.84 16.68 -3.47
CA CYS A 161 3.64 17.43 -3.07
C CYS A 161 3.44 18.74 -3.86
N PRO A 162 4.47 19.58 -4.10
CA PRO A 162 4.31 20.81 -4.89
C PRO A 162 3.95 20.55 -6.36
N ALA A 163 4.37 19.41 -6.91
CA ALA A 163 4.10 19.03 -8.29
C ALA A 163 2.82 18.19 -8.44
N TRP A 164 2.12 17.89 -7.34
CA TRP A 164 1.04 16.90 -7.32
C TRP A 164 -0.09 17.23 -8.30
N ASP A 165 -0.55 18.47 -8.37
CA ASP A 165 -1.67 18.83 -9.25
C ASP A 165 -1.35 18.65 -10.74
N SER A 166 -0.08 18.88 -11.12
CA SER A 166 0.41 18.61 -12.47
C SER A 166 0.50 17.11 -12.74
N ILE A 167 0.98 16.34 -11.76
CA ILE A 167 1.06 14.87 -11.85
C ILE A 167 -0.34 14.27 -11.99
N ASP A 168 -1.28 14.64 -11.10
CA ASP A 168 -2.67 14.14 -11.12
C ASP A 168 -3.35 14.47 -12.44
N ARG A 169 -3.18 15.70 -12.95
CA ARG A 169 -3.71 16.08 -14.26
C ARG A 169 -3.18 15.19 -15.38
N VAL A 170 -1.87 14.97 -15.46
CA VAL A 170 -1.25 14.12 -16.49
C VAL A 170 -1.73 12.66 -16.35
N LEU A 171 -1.81 12.15 -15.12
CA LEU A 171 -2.30 10.81 -14.84
C LEU A 171 -3.75 10.60 -15.30
N LEU A 172 -4.59 11.63 -15.23
CA LEU A 172 -6.01 11.52 -15.57
C LEU A 172 -6.32 11.82 -17.05
N THR A 173 -5.55 12.67 -17.72
CA THR A 173 -5.87 13.16 -19.08
C THR A 173 -4.99 12.57 -20.18
N SER A 174 -3.76 12.16 -19.89
CA SER A 174 -2.84 11.70 -20.93
C SER A 174 -3.26 10.33 -21.49
N PRO A 175 -3.41 10.15 -22.81
CA PRO A 175 -3.75 8.85 -23.40
C PRO A 175 -2.62 7.81 -23.25
N LEU A 176 -1.39 8.27 -22.99
CA LEU A 176 -0.24 7.41 -22.72
C LEU A 176 -0.25 6.89 -21.27
N CYS A 177 -1.09 7.43 -20.39
CA CYS A 177 -1.08 7.05 -18.97
C CYS A 177 -1.40 5.57 -18.75
N PRO A 178 -2.47 4.97 -19.32
CA PRO A 178 -2.74 3.55 -19.09
C PRO A 178 -1.60 2.60 -19.50
N PRO A 179 -1.02 2.66 -20.73
CA PRO A 179 0.06 1.76 -21.09
C PRO A 179 1.34 2.03 -20.27
N LEU A 180 1.68 3.29 -19.96
CA LEU A 180 2.86 3.60 -19.14
C LEU A 180 2.69 3.15 -17.68
N SER A 181 1.48 3.26 -17.12
CA SER A 181 1.15 2.82 -15.76
C SER A 181 1.31 1.32 -15.57
N ILE A 182 1.21 0.54 -16.64
CA ILE A 182 1.50 -0.90 -16.63
C ILE A 182 2.97 -1.16 -16.96
N ALA A 183 3.47 -0.60 -18.06
CA ALA A 183 4.79 -0.90 -18.61
C ALA A 183 5.93 -0.48 -17.67
N VAL A 184 5.87 0.72 -17.10
CA VAL A 184 6.94 1.23 -16.24
C VAL A 184 7.05 0.40 -14.96
N PRO A 185 5.99 0.18 -14.15
CA PRO A 185 6.10 -0.64 -12.95
C PRO A 185 6.47 -2.10 -13.23
N LEU A 186 6.02 -2.67 -14.36
CA LEU A 186 6.41 -4.01 -14.77
C LEU A 186 7.91 -4.09 -15.10
N LEU A 187 8.43 -3.11 -15.84
CA LEU A 187 9.85 -3.01 -16.15
C LEU A 187 10.69 -2.88 -14.86
N LEU A 188 10.24 -2.06 -13.91
CA LEU A 188 10.89 -1.92 -12.60
C LEU A 188 10.89 -3.24 -11.81
N CYS A 189 9.81 -4.03 -11.89
CA CYS A 189 9.75 -5.36 -11.24
C CYS A 189 10.76 -6.35 -11.83
N TYR A 190 10.93 -6.37 -13.16
CA TYR A 190 11.88 -7.26 -13.83
C TYR A 190 13.35 -6.83 -13.65
N ASN A 191 13.59 -5.53 -13.54
CA ASN A 191 14.91 -4.96 -13.29
C ASN A 191 15.20 -4.74 -11.80
N TYR A 192 14.36 -5.28 -10.91
CA TYR A 192 14.56 -5.19 -9.48
C TYR A 192 15.91 -5.84 -9.07
N PRO A 193 16.66 -5.28 -8.11
CA PRO A 193 17.97 -5.80 -7.71
C PRO A 193 17.97 -7.31 -7.42
N LYS A 194 18.95 -8.02 -7.99
CA LYS A 194 19.14 -9.44 -7.72
C LYS A 194 19.87 -9.64 -6.40
N LEU A 195 19.34 -10.52 -5.57
CA LEU A 195 19.94 -10.93 -4.30
C LEU A 195 20.53 -12.34 -4.42
N ASP A 196 21.57 -12.61 -3.63
CA ASP A 196 22.24 -13.91 -3.58
C ASP A 196 21.37 -14.99 -2.94
N SER A 197 20.38 -14.59 -2.14
CA SER A 197 19.39 -15.46 -1.52
C SER A 197 17.98 -14.90 -1.71
N TYR A 198 16.97 -15.79 -1.64
CA TYR A 198 15.59 -15.36 -1.78
C TYR A 198 15.15 -14.49 -0.61
N SER A 199 14.63 -13.30 -0.93
CA SER A 199 13.95 -12.40 -0.01
C SER A 199 12.53 -12.13 -0.50
N PRO A 200 11.54 -11.96 0.39
CA PRO A 200 10.18 -11.58 0.00
C PRO A 200 10.10 -10.15 -0.59
N THR A 201 11.12 -9.31 -0.46
CA THR A 201 11.12 -7.88 -0.87
C THR A 201 10.70 -7.68 -2.33
N ARG A 202 11.24 -8.46 -3.27
CA ARG A 202 10.83 -8.40 -4.69
C ARG A 202 9.35 -8.69 -4.85
N ALA A 203 8.91 -9.78 -4.23
CA ALA A 203 7.54 -10.26 -4.33
C ALA A 203 6.55 -9.24 -3.75
N ASP A 204 6.90 -8.59 -2.65
CA ASP A 204 6.08 -7.54 -2.02
C ASP A 204 6.10 -6.26 -2.85
N THR A 205 7.25 -5.90 -3.43
CA THR A 205 7.36 -4.77 -4.38
C THR A 205 6.47 -4.98 -5.60
N THR A 206 6.48 -6.17 -6.21
CA THR A 206 5.61 -6.49 -7.35
C THR A 206 4.13 -6.41 -6.99
N THR A 207 3.78 -6.81 -5.77
CA THR A 207 2.40 -6.72 -5.26
C THR A 207 1.93 -5.27 -5.19
N ILE A 208 2.76 -4.40 -4.61
CA ILE A 208 2.51 -2.97 -4.44
C ILE A 208 2.42 -2.26 -5.79
N LEU A 209 3.43 -2.45 -6.65
CA LEU A 209 3.48 -1.86 -7.98
C LEU A 209 2.34 -2.34 -8.87
N GLY A 210 1.99 -3.63 -8.81
CA GLY A 210 0.83 -4.17 -9.51
C GLY A 210 -0.46 -3.46 -9.08
N ALA A 211 -0.72 -3.36 -7.77
CA ALA A 211 -1.90 -2.67 -7.24
C ALA A 211 -1.96 -1.19 -7.64
N GLY A 212 -0.85 -0.45 -7.51
CA GLY A 212 -0.77 0.95 -7.94
C GLY A 212 -1.00 1.12 -9.44
N ALA A 213 -0.42 0.24 -10.26
CA ALA A 213 -0.59 0.24 -11.72
C ALA A 213 -2.07 0.06 -12.12
N GLY A 214 -2.74 -0.96 -11.57
CA GLY A 214 -4.15 -1.20 -11.83
C GLY A 214 -5.06 -0.08 -11.35
N ALA A 215 -4.79 0.46 -10.15
CA ALA A 215 -5.53 1.59 -9.60
C ALA A 215 -5.40 2.83 -10.51
N THR A 216 -4.19 3.12 -10.99
CA THR A 216 -3.90 4.27 -11.88
C THR A 216 -4.63 4.16 -13.21
N VAL A 217 -4.65 2.97 -13.82
CA VAL A 217 -5.45 2.71 -15.03
C VAL A 217 -6.94 2.98 -14.76
N GLY A 218 -7.45 2.54 -13.61
CA GLY A 218 -8.85 2.79 -13.24
C GLY A 218 -9.16 4.25 -12.95
N PHE A 219 -8.23 5.01 -12.36
CA PHE A 219 -8.39 6.45 -12.17
C PHE A 219 -8.53 7.18 -13.51
N TRP A 220 -7.66 6.84 -14.47
CA TRP A 220 -7.74 7.38 -15.82
C TRP A 220 -9.08 7.02 -16.48
N LEU A 221 -9.49 5.74 -16.43
CA LEU A 221 -10.74 5.29 -17.04
C LEU A 221 -11.96 6.00 -16.46
N ASN A 222 -12.04 6.14 -15.13
CA ASN A 222 -13.14 6.84 -14.48
C ASN A 222 -13.21 8.31 -14.87
N ASN A 223 -12.05 8.98 -15.01
CA ASN A 223 -12.02 10.37 -15.45
C ASN A 223 -12.48 10.54 -16.91
N GLN A 224 -12.21 9.56 -17.79
CA GLN A 224 -12.62 9.63 -19.20
C GLN A 224 -14.11 9.31 -19.41
N TYR A 225 -14.67 8.35 -18.66
CA TYR A 225 -15.97 7.75 -19.02
C TYR A 225 -17.06 7.82 -17.94
N VAL A 226 -16.72 8.07 -16.67
CA VAL A 226 -17.70 8.02 -15.56
C VAL A 226 -17.98 9.41 -15.02
N ALA A 227 -16.95 10.09 -14.55
CA ALA A 227 -17.04 11.45 -14.06
C ALA A 227 -15.65 12.09 -14.16
N ALA A 228 -15.51 13.11 -15.01
CA ALA A 228 -14.26 13.86 -15.07
C ALA A 228 -14.02 14.53 -13.72
N ALA A 229 -12.89 14.22 -13.09
CA ALA A 229 -12.50 14.72 -11.77
C ALA A 229 -12.46 16.26 -11.71
N TYR A 230 -12.39 16.91 -12.87
CA TYR A 230 -12.37 18.36 -13.05
C TYR A 230 -13.66 18.94 -13.65
N ALA A 231 -14.70 18.13 -13.91
CA ALA A 231 -15.93 18.58 -14.58
C ALA A 231 -17.16 18.73 -13.65
N GLY A 232 -17.06 18.32 -12.39
CA GLY A 232 -18.16 18.38 -11.42
C GLY A 232 -17.69 19.04 -10.12
N GLY A 233 -18.51 19.96 -9.60
CA GLY A 233 -18.18 20.91 -8.54
C GLY A 233 -17.47 20.33 -7.32
N SER A 234 -16.64 21.17 -6.72
CA SER A 234 -16.02 21.01 -5.41
C SER A 234 -16.92 20.19 -4.49
N PHE A 235 -16.45 19.03 -4.01
CA PHE A 235 -17.11 18.36 -2.88
C PHE A 235 -17.36 19.42 -1.81
N GLY A 236 -18.62 19.55 -1.40
CA GLY A 236 -19.04 20.61 -0.48
C GLY A 236 -18.12 20.66 0.74
N PRO A 237 -17.74 21.84 1.23
CA PRO A 237 -16.71 21.97 2.24
C PRO A 237 -17.17 21.35 3.57
N GLY A 238 -16.66 20.15 3.88
CA GLY A 238 -16.86 19.48 5.17
C GLY A 238 -17.14 17.99 5.04
N PHE A 239 -16.74 17.22 6.06
CA PHE A 239 -17.22 15.85 6.19
C PHE A 239 -18.75 15.88 6.39
N PRO A 240 -19.53 15.03 5.71
CA PRO A 240 -20.95 14.92 6.01
C PRO A 240 -21.11 14.56 7.50
N PRO A 241 -22.14 15.10 8.18
CA PRO A 241 -22.36 14.78 9.59
C PRO A 241 -22.48 13.26 9.74
N LEU A 242 -21.70 12.71 10.68
CA LEU A 242 -21.66 11.28 11.00
C LEU A 242 -23.00 10.85 11.61
N SER A 243 -23.98 10.57 10.75
CA SER A 243 -25.23 9.93 11.14
C SER A 243 -25.08 8.41 11.09
N GLY A 244 -25.90 7.69 11.85
CA GLY A 244 -25.92 6.22 11.80
C GLY A 244 -26.19 5.67 10.40
N ALA A 245 -26.99 6.38 9.59
CA ALA A 245 -27.25 6.03 8.20
C ALA A 245 -26.00 6.19 7.31
N VAL A 246 -25.25 7.29 7.45
CA VAL A 246 -23.99 7.50 6.73
C VAL A 246 -22.97 6.41 7.09
N LEU A 247 -22.84 6.09 8.38
CA LEU A 247 -21.97 5.01 8.85
C LEU A 247 -22.38 3.64 8.30
N ALA A 248 -23.68 3.35 8.26
CA ALA A 248 -24.20 2.11 7.70
C ALA A 248 -23.90 1.99 6.20
N VAL A 249 -24.07 3.08 5.43
CA VAL A 249 -23.73 3.13 4.00
C VAL A 249 -22.23 2.96 3.79
N MET A 250 -21.38 3.64 4.59
CA MET A 250 -19.92 3.51 4.50
C MET A 250 -19.46 2.08 4.79
N LEU A 251 -20.06 1.44 5.81
CA LEU A 251 -19.79 0.05 6.15
C LEU A 251 -20.25 -0.89 5.03
N ALA A 252 -21.44 -0.68 4.47
CA ALA A 252 -21.94 -1.47 3.34
C ALA A 252 -21.02 -1.34 2.11
N ARG A 253 -20.63 -0.12 1.74
CA ARG A 253 -19.66 0.13 0.65
C ARG A 253 -18.35 -0.63 0.89
N PHE A 254 -17.83 -0.56 2.11
CA PHE A 254 -16.60 -1.24 2.48
C PHE A 254 -16.73 -2.78 2.42
N LEU A 255 -17.79 -3.36 2.98
CA LEU A 255 -18.00 -4.81 2.99
C LEU A 255 -18.21 -5.38 1.58
N VAL A 256 -19.01 -4.70 0.74
CA VAL A 256 -19.20 -5.08 -0.66
C VAL A 256 -17.87 -4.96 -1.42
N GLY A 257 -17.17 -3.84 -1.26
CA GLY A 257 -15.92 -3.57 -1.96
C GLY A 257 -14.82 -4.56 -1.61
N ILE A 258 -14.61 -4.84 -0.32
CA ILE A 258 -13.58 -5.81 0.11
C ILE A 258 -13.92 -7.22 -0.36
N GLY A 259 -15.21 -7.60 -0.38
CA GLY A 259 -15.68 -8.87 -0.94
C GLY A 259 -15.27 -9.02 -2.40
N VAL A 260 -15.56 -8.01 -3.24
CA VAL A 260 -15.19 -7.99 -4.66
C VAL A 260 -13.67 -8.05 -4.86
N VAL A 261 -12.90 -7.29 -4.08
CA VAL A 261 -11.43 -7.29 -4.14
C VAL A 261 -10.85 -8.66 -3.81
N LEU A 262 -11.36 -9.32 -2.76
CA LEU A 262 -10.91 -10.66 -2.37
C LEU A 262 -11.26 -11.72 -3.41
N VAL A 263 -12.47 -11.67 -3.98
CA VAL A 263 -12.89 -12.55 -5.07
C VAL A 263 -12.02 -12.34 -6.31
N THR A 264 -11.82 -11.09 -6.73
CA THR A 264 -10.94 -10.73 -7.86
C THR A 264 -9.53 -11.28 -7.65
N ARG A 265 -8.95 -11.07 -6.45
CA ARG A 265 -7.64 -11.60 -6.11
C ARG A 265 -7.59 -13.12 -6.26
N GLN A 266 -8.58 -13.83 -5.75
CA GLN A 266 -8.57 -15.29 -5.75
C GLN A 266 -8.75 -15.86 -7.17
N LEU A 267 -9.67 -15.30 -7.96
CA LEU A 267 -9.94 -15.73 -9.33
C LEU A 267 -8.74 -15.48 -10.25
N VAL A 268 -8.23 -14.24 -10.28
CA VAL A 268 -7.12 -13.86 -11.17
C VAL A 268 -5.84 -14.58 -10.78
N LYS A 269 -5.53 -14.69 -9.48
CA LYS A 269 -4.36 -15.47 -9.01
C LYS A 269 -4.43 -16.92 -9.48
N SER A 270 -5.60 -17.54 -9.35
CA SER A 270 -5.79 -18.95 -9.72
C SER A 270 -5.66 -19.14 -11.23
N ALA A 271 -6.23 -18.23 -12.03
CA ALA A 271 -6.14 -18.23 -13.49
C ALA A 271 -4.69 -18.05 -13.97
N VAL A 272 -3.99 -17.01 -13.50
CA VAL A 272 -2.61 -16.71 -13.93
C VAL A 272 -1.64 -17.80 -13.48
N LEU A 273 -1.75 -18.30 -12.25
CA LEU A 273 -0.95 -19.45 -11.82
C LEU A 273 -1.30 -20.72 -12.59
N GLY A 274 -2.55 -20.91 -13.01
CA GLY A 274 -2.96 -21.99 -13.91
C GLY A 274 -2.24 -21.92 -15.26
N ALA A 275 -2.28 -20.75 -15.90
CA ALA A 275 -1.62 -20.50 -17.18
C ALA A 275 -0.09 -20.68 -17.07
N LEU A 276 0.56 -20.10 -16.06
CA LEU A 276 2.01 -20.22 -15.87
C LEU A 276 2.44 -21.66 -15.57
N ARG A 277 1.64 -22.42 -14.81
CA ARG A 277 1.89 -23.85 -14.59
C ARG A 277 1.86 -24.63 -15.90
N TYR A 278 0.90 -24.34 -16.75
CA TYR A 278 0.80 -24.97 -18.07
C TYR A 278 2.01 -24.63 -18.94
N CYS A 279 2.41 -23.35 -19.00
CA CYS A 279 3.54 -22.90 -19.81
C CYS A 279 4.90 -23.43 -19.31
N TYR A 280 5.14 -23.42 -17.99
CA TYR A 280 6.44 -23.78 -17.38
C TYR A 280 6.51 -25.19 -16.79
N LYS A 281 5.43 -25.98 -16.89
CA LYS A 281 5.34 -27.40 -16.50
C LYS A 281 5.86 -27.71 -15.10
N PHE A 282 5.40 -26.98 -14.08
CA PHE A 282 5.74 -27.25 -12.67
C PHE A 282 4.52 -27.74 -11.86
N PRO A 283 4.72 -28.57 -10.82
CA PRO A 283 3.63 -29.20 -10.09
C PRO A 283 2.86 -28.22 -9.19
N VAL A 284 1.65 -28.62 -8.80
CA VAL A 284 0.81 -27.83 -7.89
C VAL A 284 1.47 -27.76 -6.52
N GLY A 285 1.79 -26.55 -6.08
CA GLY A 285 2.35 -26.32 -4.74
C GLY A 285 3.88 -26.19 -4.70
N ASP A 286 4.56 -26.29 -5.84
CA ASP A 286 6.01 -26.05 -5.93
C ASP A 286 6.33 -24.59 -5.53
N ARG A 287 6.96 -24.45 -4.36
CA ARG A 287 7.33 -23.14 -3.82
C ARG A 287 8.54 -22.54 -4.54
N GLU A 288 9.46 -23.37 -5.02
CA GLU A 288 10.66 -22.90 -5.70
C GLU A 288 10.32 -22.40 -7.10
N ALA A 289 9.47 -23.12 -7.83
CA ALA A 289 8.97 -22.66 -9.12
C ALA A 289 8.24 -21.32 -9.01
N ARG A 290 7.46 -21.11 -7.95
CA ARG A 290 6.77 -19.83 -7.68
C ARG A 290 7.69 -18.67 -7.31
N ARG A 291 8.94 -18.95 -6.92
CA ARG A 291 9.97 -17.95 -6.60
C ARG A 291 10.84 -17.60 -7.81
N ARG A 292 10.73 -18.34 -8.92
CA ARG A 292 11.42 -18.01 -10.17
C ARG A 292 10.92 -16.68 -10.70
N LEU A 293 11.81 -15.88 -11.26
CA LEU A 293 11.49 -14.53 -11.73
C LEU A 293 10.35 -14.54 -12.76
N GLU A 294 10.38 -15.50 -13.68
CA GLU A 294 9.42 -15.64 -14.78
C GLU A 294 8.01 -16.07 -14.31
N VAL A 295 7.90 -16.52 -13.06
CA VAL A 295 6.62 -16.90 -12.45
C VAL A 295 6.18 -15.86 -11.44
N GLU A 296 7.07 -15.50 -10.49
CA GLU A 296 6.76 -14.62 -9.36
C GLU A 296 6.28 -13.24 -9.79
N VAL A 297 6.97 -12.62 -10.77
CA VAL A 297 6.63 -11.28 -11.23
C VAL A 297 5.28 -11.29 -11.96
N PRO A 298 5.06 -12.10 -13.02
CA PRO A 298 3.78 -12.11 -13.73
C PRO A 298 2.57 -12.44 -12.85
N TYR A 299 2.61 -13.49 -12.03
CA TYR A 299 1.41 -13.87 -11.27
C TYR A 299 1.06 -12.81 -10.24
N LYS A 300 2.04 -12.22 -9.56
CA LYS A 300 1.76 -11.16 -8.58
C LYS A 300 1.32 -9.89 -9.26
N PHE A 301 2.04 -9.45 -10.29
CA PHE A 301 1.75 -8.20 -10.96
C PHE A 301 0.34 -8.20 -11.55
N VAL A 302 -0.01 -9.22 -12.35
CA VAL A 302 -1.33 -9.31 -12.99
C VAL A 302 -2.45 -9.44 -11.96
N THR A 303 -2.26 -10.26 -10.91
CA THR A 303 -3.26 -10.42 -9.84
C THR A 303 -3.54 -9.09 -9.15
N TYR A 304 -2.50 -8.39 -8.73
CA TYR A 304 -2.68 -7.18 -7.94
C TYR A 304 -3.03 -5.97 -8.81
N SER A 305 -2.65 -5.93 -10.09
CA SER A 305 -3.22 -4.97 -11.06
C SER A 305 -4.71 -5.18 -11.25
N ALA A 306 -5.19 -6.41 -11.33
CA ALA A 306 -6.63 -6.66 -11.36
C ALA A 306 -7.31 -6.23 -10.06
N VAL A 307 -6.68 -6.44 -8.89
CA VAL A 307 -7.18 -5.94 -7.59
C VAL A 307 -7.30 -4.42 -7.61
N GLY A 308 -6.22 -3.70 -7.96
CA GLY A 308 -6.23 -2.23 -8.01
C GLY A 308 -7.28 -1.69 -8.98
N PHE A 309 -7.38 -2.29 -10.17
CA PHE A 309 -8.39 -1.92 -11.17
C PHE A 309 -9.81 -2.22 -10.69
N SER A 310 -10.05 -3.38 -10.06
CA SER A 310 -11.37 -3.73 -9.53
C SER A 310 -11.81 -2.79 -8.42
N ALA A 311 -10.88 -2.39 -7.53
CA ALA A 311 -11.17 -1.47 -6.44
C ALA A 311 -11.55 -0.08 -6.94
N THR A 312 -11.00 0.36 -8.07
CA THR A 312 -11.23 1.70 -8.61
C THR A 312 -12.33 1.76 -9.66
N VAL A 313 -12.60 0.69 -10.41
CA VAL A 313 -13.60 0.69 -11.49
C VAL A 313 -14.81 -0.18 -11.15
N VAL A 314 -14.57 -1.48 -10.91
CA VAL A 314 -15.66 -2.46 -10.73
C VAL A 314 -16.47 -2.19 -9.47
N VAL A 315 -15.80 -1.88 -8.36
CA VAL A 315 -16.47 -1.63 -7.08
C VAL A 315 -17.33 -0.38 -7.11
N PRO A 316 -16.86 0.80 -7.57
CA PRO A 316 -17.73 1.97 -7.69
C PRO A 316 -18.93 1.76 -8.62
N LEU A 317 -18.74 1.08 -9.76
CA LEU A 317 -19.86 0.72 -10.64
C LEU A 317 -20.87 -0.17 -9.92
N LEU A 318 -20.41 -1.14 -9.12
CA LEU A 318 -21.29 -1.98 -8.32
C LEU A 318 -22.01 -1.16 -7.22
N HIS A 319 -21.33 -0.20 -6.58
CA HIS A 319 -21.96 0.69 -5.62
C HIS A 319 -23.08 1.53 -6.26
N GLN A 320 -22.87 2.03 -7.50
CA GLN A 320 -23.93 2.71 -8.27
C GLN A 320 -25.12 1.79 -8.54
N LEU A 321 -24.86 0.57 -9.01
CA LEU A 321 -25.89 -0.42 -9.32
C LEU A 321 -26.71 -0.84 -8.08
N LEU A 322 -26.07 -0.89 -6.91
CA LEU A 322 -26.71 -1.22 -5.65
C LEU A 322 -27.39 -0.03 -4.96
N GLY A 323 -27.35 1.18 -5.55
CA GLY A 323 -27.91 2.39 -4.95
C GLY A 323 -27.20 2.80 -3.66
N LEU A 324 -25.90 2.46 -3.53
CA LEU A 324 -25.09 2.78 -2.36
C LEU A 324 -24.40 4.15 -2.48
N ILE A 325 -24.48 4.84 -3.62
CA ILE A 325 -23.82 6.14 -3.87
C ILE A 325 -24.70 7.32 -3.48
#